data_AF-A0A4R4LS81-F1
#
_entry.id   AF-A0A4R4LS81-F1
#
_cell.length_a   1.000
_cell.length_b   1.000
_cell.length_c   1.000
_cell.angle_alpha   90.00
_cell.angle_beta   90.00
_cell.angle_gamma   90.00
#
_symmetry.space_group_name_H-M   'P 1'
#
loop_
_entity.id
_entity.type
_entity.pdbx_description
1 polymer ?
#
loop_
_entity_poly.entity_id
_entity_poly.type
_entity_poly.pdbx_seq_one_letter_code
_entity_poly.pdbx_strand_id
1 'polypeptide(L)'
;MKHSVLLLSEQSIPLRQEGRAVTATLDTPVSPSEIRPDAPQETAATPHPRRWLGLSAVLAATLLNLLDSTVVNVAAPAIRADLGGSYSALQWMAAGYTLALAVALLTGGRLGDMFGRKPVLLAGAAGFVATSVACAFAWSPESLIAARVAQGLCAAVMIPQGFGLIRDLFGAKDVGKAFALFGPVIGLATILGPVVAGLLVDADLLGTGWRAIFLINVPVGAYALVVGARVLPSPAATERSGGLDVTGMLLGGLGMSMLVYPLVQGRELGWPTWSLALLAGSAPVLAAFALHQLRRARRGRTPLVRLSVFANRSYSSGVLFVVVFFGLITGFSLAVGLFLQLGLGYTPLAASLAMASWAIGAFAGSAFSSMAMNGLGRKILHLGLGMMLAGLAALYAVFETAGTGLGGWHLVAPLLLFGAGMGMIFVPLFDIIVAGIADHEVGSGAAALESIQQLGASLGIAILGTVFFGAIGAPVAGRFDPSAALEAAERVTELTLALTAVAFAVAFLLPRRSRAH
;
A
#
# COMPACT_ATOMS: atom_id res chain seq x y z
N MET A 1 -34.00 -37.64 39.86
CA MET A 1 -35.41 -37.37 40.24
C MET A 1 -36.29 -37.78 39.06
N LYS A 2 -37.23 -38.68 39.33
CA LYS A 2 -38.22 -39.24 38.40
C LYS A 2 -39.19 -38.16 37.95
N HIS A 3 -39.66 -38.22 36.69
CA HIS A 3 -41.09 -38.08 36.37
C HIS A 3 -41.39 -38.61 34.97
N SER A 4 -42.16 -39.70 34.94
CA SER A 4 -42.88 -40.24 33.79
C SER A 4 -44.24 -39.55 33.68
N VAL A 5 -44.76 -39.32 32.46
CA VAL A 5 -46.21 -39.35 32.16
C VAL A 5 -46.42 -39.78 30.69
N LEU A 6 -46.90 -41.01 30.51
CA LEU A 6 -47.74 -41.45 29.39
C LEU A 6 -49.17 -41.03 29.70
N LEU A 7 -49.97 -40.62 28.71
CA LEU A 7 -51.40 -40.92 28.67
C LEU A 7 -51.99 -40.75 27.26
N LEU A 8 -52.64 -41.83 26.83
CA LEU A 8 -53.53 -42.00 25.67
C LEU A 8 -54.71 -41.03 25.70
N SER A 9 -55.30 -40.74 24.53
CA SER A 9 -56.75 -40.73 24.34
C SER A 9 -57.11 -40.49 22.87
N GLU A 10 -57.58 -41.54 22.21
CA GLU A 10 -58.34 -41.47 20.96
C GLU A 10 -59.65 -40.71 21.20
N GLN A 11 -59.95 -39.71 20.37
CA GLN A 11 -61.29 -39.15 20.28
C GLN A 11 -61.81 -39.26 18.85
N SER A 12 -62.77 -40.17 18.69
CA SER A 12 -63.63 -40.34 17.53
C SER A 12 -64.74 -39.29 17.53
N ILE A 13 -64.91 -38.59 16.41
CA ILE A 13 -66.06 -37.70 16.14
C ILE A 13 -66.80 -38.28 14.92
N PRO A 14 -68.10 -38.64 15.03
CA PRO A 14 -68.87 -39.10 13.89
C PRO A 14 -69.57 -37.90 13.22
N LEU A 15 -69.37 -37.72 11.91
CA LEU A 15 -70.24 -36.87 11.09
C LEU A 15 -70.82 -37.68 9.93
N ARG A 16 -72.15 -37.60 9.86
CA ARG A 16 -73.04 -38.33 8.96
C ARG A 16 -73.24 -37.51 7.68
N GLN A 17 -73.22 -38.23 6.54
CA GLN A 17 -73.92 -37.94 5.28
C GLN A 17 -73.50 -36.70 4.44
N GLU A 18 -72.88 -36.91 3.28
CA GLU A 18 -73.55 -36.89 1.94
C GLU A 18 -72.54 -36.93 0.77
N GLY A 19 -72.71 -37.93 -0.11
CA GLY A 19 -72.57 -37.81 -1.58
C GLY A 19 -71.26 -37.32 -2.22
N ARG A 20 -70.32 -38.24 -2.47
CA ARG A 20 -69.76 -38.52 -3.81
C ARG A 20 -68.73 -39.64 -3.73
N ALA A 21 -68.98 -40.74 -4.44
CA ALA A 21 -67.99 -41.76 -4.67
C ALA A 21 -66.88 -41.20 -5.57
N VAL A 22 -65.70 -40.98 -5.00
CA VAL A 22 -64.46 -40.86 -5.75
C VAL A 22 -63.61 -42.06 -5.32
N THR A 23 -63.45 -42.99 -6.24
CA THR A 23 -62.59 -44.17 -6.08
C THR A 23 -61.14 -43.69 -5.99
N ALA A 24 -60.59 -43.63 -4.78
CA ALA A 24 -59.17 -43.40 -4.57
C ALA A 24 -58.47 -44.75 -4.52
N THR A 25 -57.73 -45.08 -5.58
CA THR A 25 -56.71 -46.12 -5.56
C THR A 25 -55.65 -45.75 -4.51
N LEU A 26 -55.46 -46.62 -3.52
CA LEU A 26 -54.39 -46.54 -2.54
C LEU A 26 -53.06 -46.88 -3.24
N ASP A 27 -52.41 -45.88 -3.82
CA ASP A 27 -50.99 -45.96 -4.13
C ASP A 27 -50.17 -45.64 -2.88
N THR A 28 -49.21 -46.52 -2.62
CA THR A 28 -48.25 -46.59 -1.51
C THR A 28 -47.66 -45.26 -1.04
N PRO A 29 -47.26 -45.13 0.25
CA PRO A 29 -46.55 -43.95 0.71
C PRO A 29 -45.22 -43.81 -0.03
N VAL A 30 -45.10 -42.73 -0.82
CA VAL A 30 -43.85 -42.32 -1.44
C VAL A 30 -42.85 -42.00 -0.32
N SER A 31 -41.77 -42.77 -0.26
CA SER A 31 -40.63 -42.53 0.61
C SER A 31 -40.17 -41.07 0.46
N PRO A 32 -39.83 -40.33 1.53
CA PRO A 32 -39.35 -38.96 1.38
C PRO A 32 -38.06 -39.00 0.56
N SER A 33 -38.12 -38.63 -0.71
CA SER A 33 -36.91 -38.33 -1.46
C SER A 33 -36.29 -37.13 -0.76
N GLU A 34 -35.12 -37.32 -0.17
CA GLU A 34 -34.28 -36.23 0.30
C GLU A 34 -34.12 -35.24 -0.86
N ILE A 35 -34.85 -34.13 -0.81
CA ILE A 35 -34.48 -32.92 -1.54
C ILE A 35 -33.24 -32.41 -0.79
N ARG A 36 -32.09 -33.02 -1.09
CA ARG A 36 -30.82 -32.36 -0.85
C ARG A 36 -30.87 -31.09 -1.69
N PRO A 37 -30.75 -29.89 -1.10
CA PRO A 37 -30.41 -28.75 -1.91
C PRO A 37 -29.05 -29.08 -2.53
N ASP A 38 -28.99 -29.13 -3.87
CA ASP A 38 -27.74 -29.00 -4.60
C ASP A 38 -27.18 -27.62 -4.26
N ALA A 39 -26.57 -27.51 -3.07
CA ALA A 39 -25.57 -26.51 -2.82
C ALA A 39 -24.56 -26.66 -3.95
N PRO A 40 -24.17 -25.57 -4.63
CA PRO A 40 -23.07 -25.65 -5.58
C PRO A 40 -21.93 -26.34 -4.86
N GLN A 41 -21.59 -27.56 -5.30
CA GLN A 41 -20.34 -28.15 -4.88
C GLN A 41 -19.29 -27.15 -5.37
N GLU A 42 -18.76 -26.35 -4.45
CA GLU A 42 -17.49 -25.67 -4.62
C GLU A 42 -16.52 -26.80 -4.89
N THR A 43 -16.36 -27.15 -6.17
CA THR A 43 -15.39 -28.10 -6.64
C THR A 43 -14.08 -27.61 -6.07
N ALA A 44 -13.57 -28.29 -5.04
CA ALA A 44 -12.36 -27.88 -4.35
C ALA A 44 -11.27 -27.84 -5.41
N ALA A 45 -10.96 -26.64 -5.91
CA ALA A 45 -10.07 -26.45 -7.03
C ALA A 45 -8.76 -27.17 -6.70
N THR A 46 -8.44 -28.20 -7.47
CA THR A 46 -7.22 -28.98 -7.26
C THR A 46 -6.04 -28.01 -7.35
N PRO A 47 -5.14 -27.99 -6.34
CA PRO A 47 -4.07 -27.01 -6.32
C PRO A 47 -3.22 -27.10 -7.59
N HIS A 48 -2.93 -25.95 -8.22
CA HIS A 48 -2.12 -25.93 -9.44
C HIS A 48 -0.75 -26.58 -9.18
N PRO A 49 -0.30 -27.56 -10.00
CA PRO A 49 0.90 -28.37 -9.69
C PRO A 49 2.18 -27.52 -9.58
N ARG A 50 2.20 -26.34 -10.18
CA ARG A 50 3.32 -25.39 -10.14
C ARG A 50 3.04 -24.14 -9.28
N ARG A 51 2.11 -24.23 -8.32
CA ARG A 51 1.64 -23.09 -7.50
C ARG A 51 2.75 -22.28 -6.81
N TRP A 52 3.76 -22.95 -6.25
CA TRP A 52 4.88 -22.29 -5.57
C TRP A 52 5.80 -21.54 -6.53
N LEU A 53 6.01 -22.08 -7.73
CA LEU A 53 6.78 -21.41 -8.78
C LEU A 53 6.00 -20.21 -9.32
N GLY A 54 4.67 -20.33 -9.48
CA GLY A 54 3.79 -19.19 -9.80
C GLY A 54 3.82 -18.11 -8.73
N LEU A 55 3.79 -18.51 -7.44
CA LEU A 55 3.92 -17.57 -6.32
C LEU A 55 5.26 -16.82 -6.37
N SER A 56 6.36 -17.50 -6.71
CA SER A 56 7.66 -16.83 -6.83
C SER A 56 7.67 -15.73 -7.90
N ALA A 57 6.93 -15.90 -9.00
CA ALA A 57 6.80 -14.86 -10.03
C ALA A 57 5.98 -13.67 -9.53
N VAL A 58 4.91 -13.92 -8.76
CA VAL A 58 4.12 -12.86 -8.12
C VAL A 58 4.95 -12.12 -7.07
N LEU A 59 5.67 -12.83 -6.22
CA LEU A 59 6.56 -12.24 -5.22
C LEU A 59 7.70 -11.44 -5.87
N ALA A 60 8.25 -11.90 -6.99
CA ALA A 60 9.23 -11.14 -7.76
C ALA A 60 8.64 -9.83 -8.30
N ALA A 61 7.41 -9.85 -8.83
CA ALA A 61 6.71 -8.63 -9.25
C ALA A 61 6.43 -7.67 -8.08
N THR A 62 6.08 -8.18 -6.90
CA THR A 62 5.96 -7.36 -5.69
C THR A 62 7.31 -6.77 -5.26
N LEU A 63 8.37 -7.57 -5.34
CA LEU A 63 9.73 -7.17 -5.01
C LEU A 63 10.21 -6.04 -5.93
N LEU A 64 9.90 -6.08 -7.23
CA LEU A 64 10.18 -4.98 -8.18
C LEU A 64 9.67 -3.64 -7.66
N ASN A 65 8.39 -3.57 -7.30
CA ASN A 65 7.78 -2.33 -6.80
C ASN A 65 8.40 -1.87 -5.47
N LEU A 66 8.67 -2.81 -4.57
CA LEU A 66 9.16 -2.48 -3.24
C LEU A 66 10.62 -2.04 -3.23
N LEU A 67 11.48 -2.73 -4.00
CA LEU A 67 12.87 -2.29 -4.21
C LEU A 67 12.87 -0.92 -4.87
N ASP A 68 12.14 -0.75 -5.98
CA ASP A 68 12.14 0.50 -6.74
C ASP A 68 11.70 1.74 -5.91
N SER A 69 10.66 1.59 -5.09
CA SER A 69 10.20 2.69 -4.23
C SER A 69 11.17 3.05 -3.10
N THR A 70 12.03 2.12 -2.68
CA THR A 70 12.99 2.35 -1.58
C THR A 70 14.37 2.81 -2.08
N VAL A 71 14.85 2.26 -3.20
CA VAL A 71 16.20 2.55 -3.73
C VAL A 71 16.35 3.98 -4.24
N VAL A 72 15.30 4.57 -4.81
CA VAL A 72 15.37 5.91 -5.41
C VAL A 72 15.66 7.00 -4.39
N ASN A 73 15.12 6.86 -3.16
CA ASN A 73 15.34 7.84 -2.09
C ASN A 73 16.81 7.88 -1.66
N VAL A 74 17.50 6.73 -1.71
CA VAL A 74 18.92 6.63 -1.39
C VAL A 74 19.76 7.28 -2.48
N ALA A 75 19.43 7.06 -3.75
CA ALA A 75 20.19 7.58 -4.88
C ALA A 75 19.85 9.04 -5.24
N ALA A 76 18.76 9.60 -4.72
CA ALA A 76 18.24 10.91 -5.08
C ALA A 76 19.34 12.01 -5.10
N PRO A 77 20.17 12.20 -4.04
CA PRO A 77 21.27 13.17 -4.09
C PRO A 77 22.27 12.93 -5.24
N ALA A 78 22.64 11.68 -5.50
CA ALA A 78 23.56 11.31 -6.59
C ALA A 78 22.95 11.57 -7.97
N ILE A 79 21.65 11.29 -8.15
CA ILE A 79 20.92 11.57 -9.39
C ILE A 79 20.95 13.08 -9.69
N ARG A 80 20.70 13.93 -8.69
CA ARG A 80 20.75 15.39 -8.86
C ARG A 80 22.17 15.90 -9.11
N ALA A 81 23.19 15.29 -8.49
CA ALA A 81 24.58 15.66 -8.75
C ALA A 81 24.97 15.40 -10.22
N ASP A 82 24.45 14.32 -10.82
CA ASP A 82 24.72 13.94 -12.22
C ASP A 82 23.85 14.69 -13.23
N LEU A 83 22.51 14.68 -13.05
CA LEU A 83 21.55 15.27 -13.98
C LEU A 83 21.27 16.76 -13.73
N GLY A 84 21.76 17.31 -12.63
CA GLY A 84 21.37 18.63 -12.15
C GLY A 84 19.93 18.66 -11.63
N GLY A 85 19.30 19.81 -11.80
CA GLY A 85 17.91 20.02 -11.38
C GLY A 85 17.77 20.57 -9.95
N SER A 86 16.53 20.93 -9.65
CA SER A 86 16.17 21.54 -8.40
C SER A 86 15.84 20.53 -7.31
N TYR A 87 15.67 21.00 -6.08
CA TYR A 87 15.32 20.14 -4.96
C TYR A 87 13.87 19.62 -5.04
N SER A 88 12.96 20.35 -5.72
CA SER A 88 11.64 19.81 -6.03
C SER A 88 11.71 18.62 -6.99
N ALA A 89 12.69 18.59 -7.92
CA ALA A 89 12.88 17.46 -8.81
C ALA A 89 13.16 16.16 -8.03
N LEU A 90 13.93 16.23 -6.92
CA LEU A 90 14.16 15.08 -6.03
C LEU A 90 12.86 14.57 -5.40
N GLN A 91 12.00 15.50 -4.94
CA GLN A 91 10.69 15.13 -4.41
C GLN A 91 9.81 14.51 -5.49
N TRP A 92 9.82 15.05 -6.71
CA TRP A 92 9.06 14.53 -7.84
C TRP A 92 9.49 13.14 -8.30
N MET A 93 10.77 12.77 -8.18
CA MET A 93 11.24 11.41 -8.50
C MET A 93 10.56 10.34 -7.64
N ALA A 94 10.26 10.66 -6.39
CA ALA A 94 9.57 9.77 -5.45
C ALA A 94 8.03 9.98 -5.48
N ALA A 95 7.57 11.23 -5.38
CA ALA A 95 6.14 11.57 -5.36
C ALA A 95 5.45 11.29 -6.69
N GLY A 96 6.09 11.52 -7.83
CA GLY A 96 5.51 11.25 -9.15
C GLY A 96 5.19 9.77 -9.35
N TYR A 97 6.07 8.88 -8.85
CA TYR A 97 5.84 7.44 -8.85
C TYR A 97 4.64 7.05 -7.97
N THR A 98 4.63 7.46 -6.70
CA THR A 98 3.57 7.08 -5.75
C THR A 98 2.22 7.70 -6.11
N LEU A 99 2.22 8.93 -6.65
CA LEU A 99 1.02 9.58 -7.17
C LEU A 99 0.46 8.83 -8.40
N ALA A 100 1.29 8.51 -9.39
CA ALA A 100 0.86 7.76 -10.56
C ALA A 100 0.32 6.38 -10.18
N LEU A 101 1.00 5.71 -9.24
CA LEU A 101 0.57 4.46 -8.66
C LEU A 101 -0.79 4.61 -7.97
N ALA A 102 -0.95 5.61 -7.08
CA ALA A 102 -2.21 5.88 -6.37
C ALA A 102 -3.40 6.05 -7.34
N VAL A 103 -3.23 6.87 -8.37
CA VAL A 103 -4.27 7.20 -9.35
C VAL A 103 -4.68 5.98 -10.17
N ALA A 104 -3.70 5.23 -10.67
CA ALA A 104 -3.96 4.14 -11.60
C ALA A 104 -4.29 2.81 -10.92
N LEU A 105 -4.05 2.64 -9.61
CA LEU A 105 -4.21 1.35 -8.92
C LEU A 105 -5.66 0.83 -8.97
N LEU A 106 -6.61 1.75 -8.75
CA LEU A 106 -8.06 1.47 -8.81
C LEU A 106 -8.49 0.96 -10.19
N THR A 107 -7.93 1.55 -11.24
CA THR A 107 -8.18 1.13 -12.62
C THR A 107 -7.43 -0.15 -12.97
N GLY A 108 -6.20 -0.30 -12.47
CA GLY A 108 -5.33 -1.44 -12.70
C GLY A 108 -5.94 -2.76 -12.25
N GLY A 109 -6.61 -2.78 -11.09
CA GLY A 109 -7.36 -3.95 -10.62
C GLY A 109 -8.41 -4.42 -11.61
N ARG A 110 -9.18 -3.46 -12.18
CA ARG A 110 -10.26 -3.73 -13.14
C ARG A 110 -9.78 -4.24 -14.48
N LEU A 111 -8.61 -3.80 -14.94
CA LEU A 111 -8.01 -4.34 -16.16
C LEU A 111 -7.82 -5.86 -16.04
N GLY A 112 -7.41 -6.34 -14.87
CA GLY A 112 -7.29 -7.75 -14.54
C GLY A 112 -8.58 -8.55 -14.68
N ASP A 113 -9.68 -8.02 -14.16
CA ASP A 113 -10.98 -8.67 -14.19
C ASP A 113 -11.56 -8.73 -15.62
N MET A 114 -11.25 -7.73 -16.46
CA MET A 114 -11.73 -7.61 -17.84
C MET A 114 -10.90 -8.38 -18.88
N PHE A 115 -9.57 -8.31 -18.78
CA PHE A 115 -8.65 -8.88 -19.77
C PHE A 115 -7.97 -10.17 -19.29
N GLY A 116 -8.22 -10.57 -18.03
CA GLY A 116 -7.57 -11.70 -17.38
C GLY A 116 -6.31 -11.27 -16.60
N ARG A 117 -6.11 -11.85 -15.43
CA ARG A 117 -5.05 -11.41 -14.49
C ARG A 117 -3.64 -11.66 -15.01
N LYS A 118 -3.40 -12.81 -15.65
CA LYS A 118 -2.09 -13.17 -16.22
C LYS A 118 -1.59 -12.21 -17.30
N PRO A 119 -2.31 -11.97 -18.41
CA PRO A 119 -1.81 -11.06 -19.45
C PRO A 119 -1.62 -9.64 -18.92
N VAL A 120 -2.48 -9.18 -18.00
CA VAL A 120 -2.36 -7.85 -17.38
C VAL A 120 -1.16 -7.76 -16.45
N LEU A 121 -0.88 -8.80 -15.64
CA LEU A 121 0.34 -8.86 -14.83
C LEU A 121 1.59 -8.80 -15.71
N LEU A 122 1.63 -9.60 -16.78
CA LEU A 122 2.79 -9.66 -17.68
C LEU A 122 2.99 -8.35 -18.46
N ALA A 123 1.90 -7.72 -18.92
CA ALA A 123 1.96 -6.41 -19.55
C ALA A 123 2.45 -5.33 -18.57
N GLY A 124 1.94 -5.33 -17.34
CA GLY A 124 2.39 -4.45 -16.27
C GLY A 124 3.86 -4.64 -15.93
N ALA A 125 4.32 -5.89 -15.78
CA ALA A 125 5.72 -6.22 -15.51
C ALA A 125 6.66 -5.84 -16.67
N ALA A 126 6.24 -6.09 -17.92
CA ALA A 126 7.02 -5.71 -19.10
C ALA A 126 7.14 -4.18 -19.22
N GLY A 127 6.02 -3.48 -19.01
CA GLY A 127 6.00 -2.03 -18.94
C GLY A 127 6.91 -1.50 -17.83
N PHE A 128 6.83 -2.07 -16.63
CA PHE A 128 7.64 -1.68 -15.48
C PHE A 128 9.13 -1.82 -15.78
N VAL A 129 9.56 -2.96 -16.34
CA VAL A 129 10.95 -3.19 -16.75
C VAL A 129 11.38 -2.18 -17.83
N ALA A 130 10.56 -1.96 -18.85
CA ALA A 130 10.86 -1.01 -19.92
C ALA A 130 11.01 0.42 -19.38
N THR A 131 10.12 0.85 -18.49
CA THR A 131 10.21 2.17 -17.83
C THR A 131 11.37 2.25 -16.85
N SER A 132 11.75 1.16 -16.18
CA SER A 132 12.95 1.11 -15.33
C SER A 132 14.22 1.27 -16.17
N VAL A 133 14.28 0.64 -17.34
CA VAL A 133 15.35 0.88 -18.31
C VAL A 133 15.34 2.34 -18.77
N ALA A 134 14.17 2.92 -19.07
CA ALA A 134 14.07 4.34 -19.41
C ALA A 134 14.57 5.26 -18.30
N CYS A 135 14.33 4.94 -17.01
CA CYS A 135 14.90 5.63 -15.87
C CYS A 135 16.43 5.56 -15.87
N ALA A 136 17.01 4.38 -16.14
CA ALA A 136 18.47 4.21 -16.24
C ALA A 136 19.08 5.01 -17.40
N PHE A 137 18.35 5.22 -18.50
CA PHE A 137 18.80 6.02 -19.65
C PHE A 137 18.37 7.48 -19.60
N ALA A 138 17.77 7.95 -18.51
CA ALA A 138 17.36 9.35 -18.38
C ALA A 138 18.56 10.29 -18.50
N TRP A 139 18.37 11.39 -19.22
CA TRP A 139 19.39 12.41 -19.53
C TRP A 139 19.10 13.76 -18.89
N SER A 140 17.92 13.92 -18.28
CA SER A 140 17.53 15.10 -17.52
C SER A 140 16.61 14.72 -16.35
N PRO A 141 16.49 15.55 -15.31
CA PRO A 141 15.57 15.32 -14.20
C PRO A 141 14.12 15.15 -14.66
N GLU A 142 13.68 15.92 -15.65
CA GLU A 142 12.32 15.85 -16.21
C GLU A 142 12.09 14.54 -16.94
N SER A 143 13.06 14.07 -17.74
CA SER A 143 12.97 12.78 -18.42
C SER A 143 12.89 11.61 -17.42
N LEU A 144 13.63 11.70 -16.31
CA LEU A 144 13.57 10.73 -15.24
C LEU A 144 12.21 10.76 -14.53
N ILE A 145 11.71 11.95 -14.15
CA ILE A 145 10.39 12.10 -13.53
C ILE A 145 9.29 11.53 -14.44
N ALA A 146 9.32 11.80 -15.73
CA ALA A 146 8.37 11.25 -16.69
C ALA A 146 8.42 9.72 -16.74
N ALA A 147 9.63 9.14 -16.77
CA ALA A 147 9.83 7.69 -16.71
C ALA A 147 9.33 7.10 -15.39
N ARG A 148 9.55 7.78 -14.24
CA ARG A 148 9.04 7.39 -12.91
C ARG A 148 7.51 7.40 -12.86
N VAL A 149 6.87 8.41 -13.43
CA VAL A 149 5.40 8.49 -13.54
C VAL A 149 4.89 7.30 -14.36
N ALA A 150 5.49 7.04 -15.54
CA ALA A 150 5.13 5.90 -16.37
C ALA A 150 5.33 4.56 -15.63
N GLN A 151 6.42 4.44 -14.87
CA GLN A 151 6.73 3.26 -14.07
C GLN A 151 5.71 3.04 -12.94
N GLY A 152 5.26 4.11 -12.28
CA GLY A 152 4.19 4.06 -11.29
C GLY A 152 2.86 3.60 -11.90
N LEU A 153 2.52 4.04 -13.12
CA LEU A 153 1.35 3.55 -13.85
C LEU A 153 1.46 2.05 -14.15
N CYS A 154 2.63 1.57 -14.60
CA CYS A 154 2.88 0.14 -14.84
C CYS A 154 2.77 -0.69 -13.55
N ALA A 155 3.30 -0.19 -12.43
CA ALA A 155 3.14 -0.81 -11.12
C ALA A 155 1.66 -0.90 -10.71
N ALA A 156 0.87 0.13 -11.00
CA ALA A 156 -0.56 0.17 -10.68
C ALA A 156 -1.36 -0.90 -11.43
N VAL A 157 -0.97 -1.20 -12.66
CA VAL A 157 -1.55 -2.29 -13.45
C VAL A 157 -1.10 -3.66 -12.91
N MET A 158 0.15 -3.76 -12.47
CA MET A 158 0.79 -5.02 -12.06
C MET A 158 0.34 -5.51 -10.67
N ILE A 159 0.39 -4.65 -9.65
CA ILE A 159 0.24 -5.04 -8.24
C ILE A 159 -1.10 -5.75 -7.93
N PRO A 160 -2.26 -5.21 -8.34
CA PRO A 160 -3.55 -5.83 -8.01
C PRO A 160 -3.70 -7.25 -8.55
N GLN A 161 -3.01 -7.56 -9.65
CA GLN A 161 -3.08 -8.88 -10.29
C GLN A 161 -2.42 -9.96 -9.45
N GLY A 162 -1.36 -9.62 -8.70
CA GLY A 162 -0.68 -10.54 -7.80
C GLY A 162 -1.64 -11.13 -6.77
N PHE A 163 -2.45 -10.27 -6.12
CA PHE A 163 -3.42 -10.71 -5.11
C PHE A 163 -4.51 -11.62 -5.67
N GLY A 164 -4.96 -11.36 -6.91
CA GLY A 164 -5.93 -12.22 -7.58
C GLY A 164 -5.33 -13.55 -8.02
N LEU A 165 -4.14 -13.53 -8.64
CA LEU A 165 -3.44 -14.74 -9.09
C LEU A 165 -3.07 -15.69 -7.96
N ILE A 166 -2.81 -15.18 -6.75
CA ILE A 166 -2.59 -16.03 -5.57
C ILE A 166 -3.85 -16.84 -5.25
N ARG A 167 -5.04 -16.23 -5.31
CA ARG A 167 -6.31 -16.93 -5.11
C ARG A 167 -6.58 -17.94 -6.23
N ASP A 168 -6.15 -17.64 -7.45
CA ASP A 168 -6.27 -18.57 -8.59
C ASP A 168 -5.29 -19.76 -8.48
N LEU A 169 -4.09 -19.54 -7.93
CA LEU A 169 -3.05 -20.57 -7.76
C LEU A 169 -3.28 -21.46 -6.53
N PHE A 170 -3.85 -20.91 -5.46
CA PHE A 170 -4.04 -21.58 -4.17
C PHE A 170 -5.52 -21.62 -3.81
N GLY A 171 -6.04 -22.82 -3.56
CA GLY A 171 -7.39 -22.96 -3.00
C GLY A 171 -7.53 -22.34 -1.61
N ALA A 172 -8.77 -22.14 -1.16
CA ALA A 172 -9.10 -21.42 0.09
C ALA A 172 -8.32 -21.91 1.33
N LYS A 173 -7.97 -23.20 1.40
CA LYS A 173 -7.21 -23.78 2.52
C LYS A 173 -5.73 -23.39 2.55
N ASP A 174 -5.11 -23.12 1.40
CA ASP A 174 -3.68 -22.85 1.30
C ASP A 174 -3.36 -21.37 0.98
N VAL A 175 -4.38 -20.55 0.67
CA VAL A 175 -4.19 -19.14 0.31
C VAL A 175 -3.51 -18.33 1.43
N GLY A 176 -3.82 -18.63 2.70
CA GLY A 176 -3.18 -17.98 3.85
C GLY A 176 -1.67 -18.25 3.93
N LYS A 177 -1.23 -19.46 3.55
CA LYS A 177 0.20 -19.80 3.50
C LYS A 177 0.92 -19.02 2.41
N ALA A 178 0.26 -18.77 1.28
CA ALA A 178 0.82 -17.96 0.20
C ALA A 178 0.95 -16.48 0.61
N PHE A 179 -0.06 -15.93 1.27
CA PHE A 179 0.01 -14.56 1.81
C PHE A 179 1.05 -14.41 2.93
N ALA A 180 1.28 -15.44 3.74
CA ALA A 180 2.30 -15.41 4.79
C ALA A 180 3.73 -15.16 4.25
N LEU A 181 4.01 -15.55 2.99
CA LEU A 181 5.31 -15.30 2.35
C LEU A 181 5.55 -13.83 1.95
N PHE A 182 4.49 -13.01 1.86
CA PHE A 182 4.67 -11.57 1.63
C PHE A 182 5.41 -10.90 2.78
N GLY A 183 5.14 -11.30 4.03
CA GLY A 183 5.77 -10.71 5.21
C GLY A 183 7.31 -10.75 5.14
N PRO A 184 7.93 -11.94 5.03
CA PRO A 184 9.38 -12.05 4.88
C PRO A 184 9.94 -11.34 3.65
N VAL A 185 9.26 -11.41 2.49
CA VAL A 185 9.71 -10.73 1.26
C VAL A 185 9.70 -9.22 1.43
N ILE A 186 8.62 -8.66 1.99
CA ILE A 186 8.48 -7.24 2.27
C ILE A 186 9.52 -6.79 3.29
N GLY A 187 9.69 -7.55 4.38
CA GLY A 187 10.69 -7.25 5.41
C GLY A 187 12.11 -7.26 4.86
N LEU A 188 12.46 -8.29 4.09
CA LEU A 188 13.78 -8.41 3.46
C LEU A 188 14.04 -7.27 2.48
N ALA A 189 13.07 -6.94 1.64
CA ALA A 189 13.19 -5.83 0.68
C ALA A 189 13.30 -4.47 1.38
N THR A 190 12.62 -4.28 2.50
CA THR A 190 12.67 -3.03 3.28
C THR A 190 14.03 -2.84 3.95
N ILE A 191 14.68 -3.92 4.42
CA ILE A 191 16.00 -3.87 5.05
C ILE A 191 17.11 -3.82 3.99
N LEU A 192 17.09 -4.76 3.05
CA LEU A 192 18.16 -4.92 2.06
C LEU A 192 18.05 -3.92 0.91
N GLY A 193 16.85 -3.44 0.56
CA GLY A 193 16.65 -2.54 -0.57
C GLY A 193 17.53 -1.28 -0.50
N PRO A 194 17.43 -0.46 0.57
CA PRO A 194 18.28 0.70 0.76
C PRO A 194 19.77 0.36 0.79
N VAL A 195 20.16 -0.73 1.46
CA VAL A 195 21.57 -1.16 1.57
C VAL A 195 22.14 -1.56 0.21
N VAL A 196 21.39 -2.34 -0.57
CA VAL A 196 21.75 -2.73 -1.94
C VAL A 196 21.80 -1.49 -2.84
N ALA A 197 20.86 -0.55 -2.70
CA ALA A 197 20.89 0.70 -3.44
C ALA A 197 22.14 1.52 -3.13
N GLY A 198 22.44 1.73 -1.84
CA GLY A 198 23.61 2.47 -1.40
C GLY A 198 24.91 1.81 -1.89
N LEU A 199 24.97 0.47 -1.85
CA LEU A 199 26.09 -0.28 -2.39
C LEU A 199 26.21 -0.12 -3.91
N LEU A 200 25.11 -0.18 -4.66
CA LEU A 200 25.13 -0.03 -6.12
C LEU A 200 25.57 1.37 -6.55
N VAL A 201 25.14 2.41 -5.82
CA VAL A 201 25.52 3.79 -6.07
C VAL A 201 27.01 4.00 -5.71
N ASP A 202 27.45 3.53 -4.55
CA ASP A 202 28.84 3.71 -4.07
C ASP A 202 29.85 2.87 -4.87
N ALA A 203 29.48 1.66 -5.28
CA ALA A 203 30.37 0.76 -6.01
C ALA A 203 30.62 1.20 -7.47
N ASP A 204 29.79 2.12 -7.99
CA ASP A 204 29.84 2.64 -9.37
C ASP A 204 30.14 1.54 -10.41
N LEU A 205 29.36 0.46 -10.33
CA LEU A 205 29.60 -0.72 -11.15
C LEU A 205 29.57 -0.34 -12.63
N LEU A 206 30.69 -0.54 -13.33
CA LEU A 206 30.85 -0.23 -14.76
C LEU A 206 30.62 1.25 -15.13
N GLY A 207 30.81 2.19 -14.19
CA GLY A 207 30.57 3.63 -14.44
C GLY A 207 29.08 3.96 -14.61
N THR A 208 28.18 3.09 -14.15
CA THR A 208 26.73 3.30 -14.26
C THR A 208 26.17 4.16 -13.13
N GLY A 209 26.91 4.34 -12.03
CA GLY A 209 26.52 5.12 -10.86
C GLY A 209 25.11 4.79 -10.38
N TRP A 210 24.27 5.83 -10.25
CA TRP A 210 22.88 5.68 -9.83
C TRP A 210 22.01 4.88 -10.82
N ARG A 211 22.41 4.73 -12.09
CA ARG A 211 21.61 4.01 -13.10
C ARG A 211 21.47 2.53 -12.77
N ALA A 212 22.44 1.95 -12.06
CA ALA A 212 22.42 0.56 -11.60
C ALA A 212 21.18 0.23 -10.75
N ILE A 213 20.67 1.19 -9.97
CA ILE A 213 19.49 0.98 -9.10
C ILE A 213 18.22 0.71 -9.90
N PHE A 214 18.16 1.18 -11.15
CA PHE A 214 17.04 0.94 -12.06
C PHE A 214 17.29 -0.31 -12.91
N LEU A 215 18.54 -0.64 -13.19
CA LEU A 215 18.92 -1.84 -13.94
C LEU A 215 18.75 -3.12 -13.12
N ILE A 216 18.86 -3.08 -11.79
CA ILE A 216 18.60 -4.25 -10.91
C ILE A 216 17.16 -4.78 -11.07
N ASN A 217 16.22 -3.94 -11.48
CA ASN A 217 14.84 -4.35 -11.75
C ASN A 217 14.74 -5.22 -13.02
N VAL A 218 15.67 -5.12 -13.96
CA VAL A 218 15.64 -5.86 -15.22
C VAL A 218 15.75 -7.38 -15.01
N PRO A 219 16.74 -7.93 -14.29
CA PRO A 219 16.81 -9.38 -14.07
C PRO A 219 15.63 -9.91 -13.26
N VAL A 220 15.16 -9.18 -12.24
CA VAL A 220 14.01 -9.58 -11.41
C VAL A 220 12.73 -9.58 -12.24
N GLY A 221 12.53 -8.57 -13.09
CA GLY A 221 11.37 -8.46 -13.96
C GLY A 221 11.40 -9.46 -15.11
N ALA A 222 12.57 -9.72 -15.69
CA ALA A 222 12.76 -10.80 -16.66
C ALA A 222 12.38 -12.16 -16.05
N TYR A 223 12.80 -12.43 -14.81
CA TYR A 223 12.38 -13.63 -14.09
C TYR A 223 10.86 -13.69 -13.93
N ALA A 224 10.24 -12.61 -13.43
CA ALA A 224 8.79 -12.56 -13.25
C ALA A 224 8.02 -12.77 -14.57
N LEU A 225 8.50 -12.19 -15.68
CA LEU A 225 7.91 -12.36 -17.01
C LEU A 225 8.05 -13.78 -17.53
N VAL A 226 9.26 -14.34 -17.48
CA VAL A 226 9.58 -15.66 -18.03
C VAL A 226 8.88 -16.77 -17.24
N VAL A 227 8.95 -16.73 -15.91
CA VAL A 227 8.28 -17.71 -15.05
C VAL A 227 6.77 -17.48 -15.07
N GLY A 228 6.32 -16.23 -14.99
CA GLY A 228 4.91 -15.87 -15.04
C GLY A 228 4.21 -16.35 -16.31
N ALA A 229 4.84 -16.13 -17.47
CA ALA A 229 4.31 -16.58 -18.76
C ALA A 229 4.13 -18.10 -18.83
N ARG A 230 5.06 -18.86 -18.25
CA ARG A 230 5.06 -20.34 -18.33
C ARG A 230 4.20 -21.02 -17.27
N VAL A 231 3.99 -20.38 -16.12
CA VAL A 231 3.47 -21.06 -14.92
C VAL A 231 2.12 -20.50 -14.45
N LEU A 232 1.85 -19.22 -14.69
CA LEU A 232 0.61 -18.62 -14.19
C LEU A 232 -0.61 -19.17 -14.93
N PRO A 233 -1.70 -19.43 -14.20
CA PRO A 233 -2.97 -19.84 -14.79
C PRO A 233 -3.51 -18.69 -15.64
N SER A 234 -4.24 -19.03 -16.70
CA SER A 234 -4.93 -18.05 -17.54
C SER A 234 -6.42 -18.37 -17.60
N PRO A 235 -7.17 -18.23 -16.48
CA PRO A 235 -8.62 -18.40 -16.51
C PRO A 235 -9.24 -17.39 -17.49
N ALA A 236 -10.41 -17.74 -18.05
CA ALA A 236 -11.17 -16.80 -18.86
C ALA A 236 -11.59 -15.59 -18.01
N ALA A 237 -11.55 -14.40 -18.61
CA ALA A 237 -11.98 -13.17 -17.94
C ALA A 237 -13.44 -13.27 -17.48
N THR A 238 -13.68 -12.99 -16.19
CA THR A 238 -14.95 -13.21 -15.50
C THR A 238 -15.95 -12.07 -15.72
N GLU A 239 -15.49 -10.83 -15.97
CA GLU A 239 -16.33 -9.65 -16.18
C GLU A 239 -16.00 -8.93 -17.50
N ARG A 240 -16.52 -9.42 -18.64
CA ARG A 240 -16.41 -8.70 -19.93
C ARG A 240 -17.41 -7.55 -20.10
N SER A 241 -18.43 -7.44 -19.24
CA SER A 241 -19.57 -6.53 -19.43
C SER A 241 -19.47 -5.18 -18.70
N GLY A 242 -18.48 -4.98 -17.83
CA GLY A 242 -18.27 -3.72 -17.10
C GLY A 242 -17.19 -2.85 -17.74
N GLY A 243 -17.58 -1.88 -18.57
CA GLY A 243 -16.61 -0.96 -19.20
C GLY A 243 -15.82 -0.12 -18.19
N LEU A 244 -14.57 0.22 -18.55
CA LEU A 244 -13.67 1.08 -17.76
C LEU A 244 -14.29 2.43 -17.42
N ASP A 245 -14.05 2.91 -16.20
CA ASP A 245 -14.45 4.25 -15.77
C ASP A 245 -13.37 5.28 -16.07
N VAL A 246 -13.14 5.53 -17.37
CA VAL A 246 -12.12 6.47 -17.84
C VAL A 246 -12.36 7.88 -17.28
N THR A 247 -13.62 8.33 -17.22
CA THR A 247 -13.98 9.63 -16.64
C THR A 247 -13.62 9.69 -15.15
N GLY A 248 -13.95 8.65 -14.37
CA GLY A 248 -13.60 8.58 -12.96
C GLY A 248 -12.08 8.59 -12.76
N MET A 249 -11.34 7.85 -13.58
CA MET A 249 -9.88 7.82 -13.56
C MET A 249 -9.28 9.21 -13.85
N LEU A 250 -9.78 9.92 -14.86
CA LEU A 250 -9.31 11.25 -15.21
C LEU A 250 -9.64 12.27 -14.11
N LEU A 251 -10.84 12.23 -13.53
CA LEU A 251 -11.23 13.12 -12.43
C LEU A 251 -10.41 12.86 -11.16
N GLY A 252 -10.22 11.59 -10.79
CA GLY A 252 -9.40 11.21 -9.65
C GLY A 252 -7.93 11.60 -9.85
N GLY A 253 -7.38 11.30 -11.03
CA GLY A 253 -6.02 11.66 -11.40
C GLY A 253 -5.77 13.16 -11.41
N LEU A 254 -6.67 13.93 -12.01
CA LEU A 254 -6.61 15.38 -12.01
C LEU A 254 -6.72 15.94 -10.59
N GLY A 255 -7.69 15.47 -9.79
CA GLY A 255 -7.90 15.94 -8.42
C GLY A 255 -6.70 15.66 -7.51
N MET A 256 -6.13 14.45 -7.57
CA MET A 256 -4.93 14.10 -6.80
C MET A 256 -3.70 14.89 -7.28
N SER A 257 -3.54 15.09 -8.60
CA SER A 257 -2.42 15.88 -9.14
C SER A 257 -2.53 17.36 -8.75
N MET A 258 -3.73 17.94 -8.78
CA MET A 258 -3.98 19.32 -8.31
C MET A 258 -3.72 19.48 -6.80
N LEU A 259 -3.88 18.40 -6.03
CA LEU A 259 -3.57 18.39 -4.59
C LEU A 259 -2.06 18.32 -4.34
N VAL A 260 -1.35 17.41 -5.01
CA VAL A 260 0.07 17.15 -4.77
C VAL A 260 0.99 18.18 -5.42
N TYR A 261 0.69 18.62 -6.64
CA TYR A 261 1.57 19.50 -7.42
C TYR A 261 1.95 20.80 -6.68
N PRO A 262 0.98 21.56 -6.11
CA PRO A 262 1.29 22.77 -5.34
C PRO A 262 2.16 22.51 -4.11
N LEU A 263 2.03 21.33 -3.48
CA LEU A 263 2.78 20.99 -2.28
C LEU A 263 4.25 20.67 -2.58
N VAL A 264 4.54 20.14 -3.76
CA VAL A 264 5.91 19.84 -4.22
C VAL A 264 6.55 21.07 -4.86
N GLN A 265 5.87 21.70 -5.83
CA GLN A 265 6.45 22.77 -6.63
C GLN A 265 6.26 24.17 -6.03
N GLY A 266 5.28 24.34 -5.14
CA GLY A 266 4.87 25.65 -4.62
C GLY A 266 6.01 26.40 -3.97
N ARG A 267 6.80 25.75 -3.11
CA ARG A 267 7.95 26.37 -2.44
C ARG A 267 8.97 26.92 -3.44
N GLU A 268 9.31 26.14 -4.46
CA GLU A 268 10.33 26.52 -5.44
C GLU A 268 9.89 27.68 -6.33
N LEU A 269 8.59 27.78 -6.61
CA LEU A 269 7.99 28.85 -7.40
C LEU A 269 7.63 30.09 -6.56
N GLY A 270 7.87 30.08 -5.25
CA GLY A 270 7.51 31.17 -4.36
C GLY A 270 6.01 31.28 -4.06
N TRP A 271 5.30 30.15 -4.07
CA TRP A 271 3.86 30.02 -3.81
C TRP A 271 2.99 30.97 -4.65
N PRO A 272 3.09 30.90 -5.99
CA PRO A 272 2.32 31.78 -6.84
C PRO A 272 0.81 31.54 -6.66
N THR A 273 0.00 32.58 -6.84
CA THR A 273 -1.46 32.52 -6.59
C THR A 273 -2.17 31.42 -7.38
N TRP A 274 -1.71 31.11 -8.59
CA TRP A 274 -2.25 30.01 -9.39
C TRP A 274 -1.98 28.63 -8.77
N SER A 275 -0.87 28.46 -8.02
CA SER A 275 -0.55 27.21 -7.31
C SER A 275 -1.52 27.00 -6.14
N LEU A 276 -1.84 28.08 -5.42
CA LEU A 276 -2.87 28.04 -4.37
C LEU A 276 -4.27 27.82 -4.95
N ALA A 277 -4.56 28.39 -6.13
CA ALA A 277 -5.81 28.15 -6.84
C ALA A 277 -5.92 26.69 -7.32
N LEU A 278 -4.83 26.06 -7.78
CA LEU A 278 -4.78 24.63 -8.07
C LEU A 278 -5.07 23.80 -6.83
N LEU A 279 -4.45 24.14 -5.70
CA LEU A 279 -4.68 23.44 -4.43
C LEU A 279 -6.15 23.54 -3.99
N ALA A 280 -6.72 24.75 -4.01
CA ALA A 280 -8.13 24.98 -3.70
C ALA A 280 -9.06 24.27 -4.70
N GLY A 281 -8.68 24.23 -5.97
CA GLY A 281 -9.39 23.56 -7.05
C GLY A 281 -9.38 22.03 -6.96
N SER A 282 -8.48 21.44 -6.18
CA SER A 282 -8.46 19.98 -5.96
C SER A 282 -9.75 19.49 -5.27
N ALA A 283 -10.28 20.27 -4.32
CA ALA A 283 -11.50 19.93 -3.57
C ALA A 283 -12.75 19.78 -4.48
N PRO A 284 -13.12 20.75 -5.34
CA PRO A 284 -14.26 20.58 -6.23
C PRO A 284 -14.06 19.47 -7.28
N VAL A 285 -12.83 19.23 -7.75
CA VAL A 285 -12.55 18.13 -8.70
C VAL A 285 -12.70 16.76 -8.03
N LEU A 286 -12.18 16.60 -6.81
CA LEU A 286 -12.37 15.38 -6.03
C LEU A 286 -13.83 15.18 -5.61
N ALA A 287 -14.57 16.26 -5.34
CA ALA A 287 -16.01 16.20 -5.14
C ALA A 287 -16.75 15.77 -6.41
N ALA A 288 -16.35 16.26 -7.59
CA ALA A 288 -16.88 15.83 -8.87
C ALA A 288 -16.61 14.35 -9.15
N PHE A 289 -15.40 13.86 -8.82
CA PHE A 289 -15.07 12.44 -8.84
C PHE A 289 -16.02 11.64 -7.94
N ALA A 290 -16.21 12.06 -6.69
CA ALA A 290 -17.11 11.36 -5.76
C ALA A 290 -18.55 11.31 -6.29
N LEU A 291 -19.07 12.44 -6.77
CA LEU A 291 -20.41 12.53 -7.37
C LEU A 291 -20.54 11.64 -8.62
N HIS A 292 -19.50 11.56 -9.44
CA HIS A 292 -19.46 10.66 -10.60
C HIS A 292 -19.50 9.19 -10.19
N GLN A 293 -18.74 8.77 -9.17
CA GLN A 293 -18.80 7.40 -8.65
C GLN A 293 -20.19 7.06 -8.07
N LEU A 294 -20.81 7.98 -7.32
CA LEU A 294 -22.18 7.85 -6.82
C LEU A 294 -23.20 7.69 -7.94
N ARG A 295 -23.10 8.52 -8.99
CA ARG A 295 -24.00 8.45 -10.16
C ARG A 295 -23.82 7.14 -10.93
N ARG A 296 -22.59 6.64 -11.09
CA ARG A 296 -22.32 5.34 -11.72
C ARG A 296 -22.96 4.20 -10.94
N ALA A 297 -22.76 4.16 -9.63
CA ALA A 297 -23.34 3.15 -8.76
C ALA A 297 -24.88 3.14 -8.85
N ARG A 298 -25.53 4.32 -8.81
CA ARG A 298 -27.00 4.44 -8.96
C ARG A 298 -27.53 3.98 -10.32
N ARG A 299 -26.71 4.04 -11.36
CA ARG A 299 -27.06 3.58 -12.72
C ARG A 299 -26.79 2.09 -12.94
N GLY A 300 -26.50 1.33 -11.88
CA GLY A 300 -26.14 -0.09 -11.96
C GLY A 300 -24.81 -0.34 -12.69
N ARG A 301 -23.98 0.70 -12.86
CA ARG A 301 -22.64 0.57 -13.46
C ARG A 301 -21.61 0.37 -12.36
N THR A 302 -20.59 -0.40 -12.67
CA THR A 302 -19.49 -0.67 -11.75
C THR A 302 -18.65 0.60 -11.52
N PRO A 303 -18.59 1.14 -10.29
CA PRO A 303 -17.70 2.26 -9.96
C PRO A 303 -16.27 1.78 -9.68
N LEU A 304 -15.28 2.68 -9.80
CA LEU A 304 -13.90 2.44 -9.34
C LEU A 304 -13.84 2.21 -7.84
N VAL A 305 -14.51 3.10 -7.09
CA VAL A 305 -14.60 3.05 -5.63
C VAL A 305 -16.07 2.97 -5.24
N ARG A 306 -16.44 1.96 -4.45
CA ARG A 306 -17.76 1.92 -3.80
C ARG A 306 -17.75 2.89 -2.62
N LEU A 307 -18.39 4.04 -2.80
CA LEU A 307 -18.44 5.08 -1.76
C LEU A 307 -19.28 4.67 -0.53
N SER A 308 -20.08 3.61 -0.63
CA SER A 308 -20.78 2.97 0.50
C SER A 308 -19.83 2.58 1.63
N VAL A 309 -18.60 2.18 1.31
CA VAL A 309 -17.61 1.76 2.31
C VAL A 309 -17.23 2.92 3.24
N PHE A 310 -17.23 4.17 2.75
CA PHE A 310 -16.96 5.36 3.57
C PHE A 310 -18.12 5.74 4.51
N ALA A 311 -19.32 5.18 4.32
CA ALA A 311 -20.38 5.33 5.30
C ALA A 311 -20.06 4.57 6.59
N ASN A 312 -19.19 3.56 6.52
CA ASN A 312 -18.69 2.88 7.70
C ASN A 312 -17.64 3.74 8.43
N ARG A 313 -17.95 4.14 9.66
CA ARG A 313 -17.05 4.92 10.53
C ARG A 313 -15.69 4.25 10.72
N SER A 314 -15.62 2.92 10.78
CA SER A 314 -14.36 2.17 10.85
C SER A 314 -13.45 2.48 9.67
N TYR A 315 -14.02 2.40 8.47
CA TYR A 315 -13.26 2.56 7.25
C TYR A 315 -12.83 4.01 7.05
N SER A 316 -13.71 4.97 7.31
CA SER A 316 -13.38 6.40 7.19
C SER A 316 -12.29 6.84 8.18
N SER A 317 -12.36 6.39 9.44
CA SER A 317 -11.28 6.62 10.42
C SER A 317 -9.99 5.92 10.02
N GLY A 318 -10.08 4.71 9.48
CA GLY A 318 -8.97 3.93 8.94
C GLY A 318 -8.26 4.61 7.77
N VAL A 319 -9.03 5.16 6.84
CA VAL A 319 -8.54 5.93 5.70
C VAL A 319 -7.75 7.15 6.17
N LEU A 320 -8.31 7.92 7.12
CA LEU A 320 -7.60 9.07 7.69
C LEU A 320 -6.29 8.65 8.36
N PHE A 321 -6.33 7.57 9.15
CA PHE A 321 -5.13 7.01 9.77
C PHE A 321 -4.08 6.61 8.74
N VAL A 322 -4.46 5.91 7.67
CA VAL A 322 -3.56 5.46 6.60
C VAL A 322 -2.90 6.64 5.90
N VAL A 323 -3.65 7.70 5.56
CA VAL A 323 -3.08 8.90 4.93
C VAL A 323 -2.01 9.53 5.81
N VAL A 324 -2.32 9.73 7.09
CA VAL A 324 -1.39 10.36 8.05
C VAL A 324 -0.19 9.45 8.31
N PHE A 325 -0.41 8.16 8.55
CA PHE A 325 0.63 7.19 8.89
C PHE A 325 1.59 6.93 7.72
N PHE A 326 1.10 6.73 6.51
CA PHE A 326 2.00 6.50 5.37
C PHE A 326 2.67 7.79 4.91
N GLY A 327 1.99 8.94 5.04
CA GLY A 327 2.59 10.24 4.78
C GLY A 327 3.74 10.54 5.75
N LEU A 328 3.54 10.34 7.05
CA LEU A 328 4.62 10.57 8.01
C LEU A 328 5.79 9.59 7.78
N ILE A 329 5.53 8.30 7.54
CA ILE A 329 6.59 7.30 7.36
C ILE A 329 7.45 7.61 6.13
N THR A 330 6.83 7.84 4.97
CA THR A 330 7.58 8.04 3.72
C THR A 330 8.23 9.41 3.64
N GLY A 331 7.54 10.47 4.09
CA GLY A 331 8.13 11.80 4.13
C GLY A 331 9.27 11.91 5.15
N PHE A 332 9.14 11.29 6.33
CA PHE A 332 10.20 11.23 7.32
C PHE A 332 11.40 10.41 6.83
N SER A 333 11.15 9.28 6.16
CA SER A 333 12.21 8.46 5.54
C SER A 333 13.03 9.26 4.54
N LEU A 334 12.36 10.00 3.64
CA LEU A 334 13.02 10.87 2.69
C LEU A 334 13.87 11.94 3.39
N ALA A 335 13.28 12.65 4.36
CA ALA A 335 13.97 13.75 5.04
C ALA A 335 15.19 13.28 5.86
N VAL A 336 15.09 12.14 6.57
CA VAL A 336 16.23 11.54 7.28
C VAL A 336 17.32 11.12 6.29
N GLY A 337 16.96 10.49 5.17
CA GLY A 337 17.93 10.11 4.13
C GLY A 337 18.66 11.32 3.54
N LEU A 338 17.92 12.40 3.28
CA LEU A 338 18.48 13.67 2.80
C LEU A 338 19.35 14.36 3.87
N PHE A 339 18.95 14.34 5.14
CA PHE A 339 19.75 14.87 6.24
C PHE A 339 21.10 14.16 6.37
N LEU A 340 21.10 12.83 6.33
CA LEU A 340 22.33 12.02 6.41
C LEU A 340 23.28 12.34 5.26
N GLN A 341 22.78 12.42 4.03
CA GLN A 341 23.61 12.60 2.83
C GLN A 341 23.98 14.07 2.56
N LEU A 342 23.00 14.97 2.56
CA LEU A 342 23.19 16.40 2.24
C LEU A 342 23.69 17.21 3.45
N GLY A 343 23.29 16.83 4.66
CA GLY A 343 23.65 17.52 5.91
C GLY A 343 24.94 16.98 6.53
N LEU A 344 24.95 15.69 6.86
CA LEU A 344 26.11 15.03 7.50
C LEU A 344 27.17 14.54 6.50
N GLY A 345 26.91 14.62 5.19
CA GLY A 345 27.86 14.23 4.15
C GLY A 345 28.10 12.73 4.05
N TYR A 346 27.17 11.89 4.52
CA TYR A 346 27.33 10.44 4.47
C TYR A 346 27.26 9.95 3.02
N THR A 347 28.05 8.91 2.72
CA THR A 347 27.85 8.20 1.45
C THR A 347 26.48 7.51 1.44
N PRO A 348 25.87 7.28 0.26
CA PRO A 348 24.65 6.50 0.10
C PRO A 348 24.64 5.18 0.91
N LEU A 349 25.75 4.42 0.92
CA LEU A 349 25.85 3.21 1.73
C LEU A 349 25.82 3.50 3.23
N ALA A 350 26.60 4.49 3.71
CA ALA A 350 26.65 4.85 5.12
C ALA A 350 25.28 5.35 5.63
N ALA A 351 24.58 6.16 4.84
CA ALA A 351 23.22 6.61 5.14
C ALA A 351 22.24 5.43 5.22
N SER A 352 22.33 4.50 4.28
CA SER A 352 21.47 3.31 4.24
C SER A 352 21.74 2.36 5.42
N LEU A 353 23.00 2.19 5.82
CA LEU A 353 23.36 1.41 7.01
C LEU A 353 22.87 2.05 8.31
N ALA A 354 22.91 3.38 8.42
CA ALA A 354 22.33 4.08 9.57
C ALA A 354 20.79 3.86 9.64
N MET A 355 20.11 3.96 8.50
CA MET A 355 18.67 3.72 8.39
C MET A 355 18.29 2.23 8.51
N ALA A 356 19.23 1.29 8.39
CA ALA A 356 18.95 -0.13 8.57
C ALA A 356 18.40 -0.45 9.97
N SER A 357 18.81 0.31 10.99
CA SER A 357 18.28 0.22 12.36
C SER A 357 16.75 0.38 12.42
N TRP A 358 16.19 1.31 11.65
CA TRP A 358 14.75 1.48 11.49
C TRP A 358 14.13 0.20 10.93
N ALA A 359 14.65 -0.31 9.82
CA ALA A 359 14.10 -1.51 9.17
C ALA A 359 14.18 -2.76 10.08
N ILE A 360 15.27 -2.93 10.83
CA ILE A 360 15.43 -3.97 11.85
C ILE A 360 14.39 -3.81 12.96
N GLY A 361 14.19 -2.59 13.45
CA GLY A 361 13.15 -2.26 14.40
C GLY A 361 11.77 -2.68 13.87
N ALA A 362 11.43 -2.28 12.64
CA ALA A 362 10.15 -2.61 12.02
C ALA A 362 9.92 -4.11 11.91
N PHE A 363 10.94 -4.87 11.53
CA PHE A 363 10.87 -6.32 11.51
C PHE A 363 10.59 -6.91 12.90
N ALA A 364 11.32 -6.47 13.92
CA ALA A 364 11.12 -6.91 15.31
C ALA A 364 9.72 -6.54 15.83
N GLY A 365 9.24 -5.33 15.52
CA GLY A 365 7.91 -4.86 15.88
C GLY A 365 6.79 -5.67 15.22
N SER A 366 6.94 -6.00 13.94
CA SER A 366 5.96 -6.84 13.23
C SER A 366 5.93 -8.27 13.78
N ALA A 367 7.08 -8.85 14.10
CA ALA A 367 7.16 -10.17 14.74
C ALA A 367 6.47 -10.16 16.11
N PHE A 368 6.75 -9.16 16.94
CA PHE A 368 6.07 -8.97 18.22
C PHE A 368 4.55 -8.83 18.04
N SER A 369 4.13 -8.05 17.04
CA SER A 369 2.70 -7.85 16.76
C SER A 369 2.01 -9.15 16.41
N SER A 370 2.57 -9.93 15.48
CA SER A 370 2.01 -11.22 15.09
C SER A 370 1.87 -12.20 16.26
N MET A 371 2.79 -12.18 17.24
CA MET A 371 2.70 -13.04 18.43
C MET A 371 1.68 -12.55 19.45
N ALA A 372 1.57 -11.23 19.61
CA ALA A 372 0.79 -10.61 20.68
C ALA A 372 -0.63 -10.16 20.25
N MET A 373 -0.95 -10.26 18.95
CA MET A 373 -2.24 -9.88 18.36
C MET A 373 -3.45 -10.56 19.05
N ASN A 374 -3.33 -11.84 19.41
CA ASN A 374 -4.42 -12.61 20.03
C ASN A 374 -4.77 -12.12 21.45
N GLY A 375 -3.85 -11.45 22.15
CA GLY A 375 -4.05 -10.96 23.52
C GLY A 375 -4.33 -9.47 23.63
N LEU A 376 -3.72 -8.64 22.76
CA LEU A 376 -3.74 -7.18 22.88
C LEU A 376 -4.75 -6.47 21.96
N GLY A 377 -5.17 -7.10 20.86
CA GLY A 377 -6.06 -6.47 19.87
C GLY A 377 -5.60 -5.06 19.47
N ARG A 378 -6.51 -4.08 19.43
CA ARG A 378 -6.20 -2.67 19.08
C ARG A 378 -5.15 -2.00 19.98
N LYS A 379 -4.92 -2.49 21.21
CA LYS A 379 -3.90 -1.90 22.09
C LYS A 379 -2.51 -1.95 21.48
N ILE A 380 -2.26 -2.89 20.57
CA ILE A 380 -0.98 -3.00 19.86
C ILE A 380 -0.71 -1.81 18.94
N LEU A 381 -1.77 -1.21 18.37
CA LEU A 381 -1.65 -0.01 17.53
C LEU A 381 -1.20 1.18 18.37
N HIS A 382 -1.80 1.36 19.55
CA HIS A 382 -1.41 2.43 20.48
C HIS A 382 -0.03 2.19 21.09
N LEU A 383 0.34 0.94 21.38
CA LEU A 383 1.69 0.61 21.82
C LEU A 383 2.72 0.96 20.74
N GLY A 384 2.45 0.59 19.49
CA GLY A 384 3.31 0.92 18.35
C GLY A 384 3.45 2.43 18.15
N LEU A 385 2.35 3.17 18.17
CA LEU A 385 2.38 4.65 18.06
C LEU A 385 3.09 5.30 19.25
N GLY A 386 2.93 4.75 20.47
CA GLY A 386 3.67 5.19 21.65
C GLY A 386 5.18 4.97 21.53
N MET A 387 5.60 3.83 21.00
CA MET A 387 7.01 3.55 20.69
C MET A 387 7.55 4.48 19.60
N MET A 388 6.75 4.79 18.56
CA MET A 388 7.13 5.79 17.56
C MET A 388 7.32 7.17 18.17
N LEU A 389 6.41 7.63 19.02
CA LEU A 389 6.53 8.90 19.75
C LEU A 389 7.79 8.93 20.61
N ALA A 390 8.06 7.85 21.35
CA ALA A 390 9.26 7.74 22.17
C ALA A 390 10.55 7.75 21.33
N GLY A 391 10.55 7.06 20.18
CA GLY A 391 11.67 7.05 19.23
C GLY A 391 11.92 8.43 18.63
N LEU A 392 10.88 9.15 18.22
CA LEU A 392 11.00 10.52 17.70
C LEU A 392 11.45 11.51 18.76
N ALA A 393 10.93 11.40 20.00
CA ALA A 393 11.36 12.25 21.10
C ALA A 393 12.83 11.99 21.47
N ALA A 394 13.26 10.72 21.47
CA ALA A 394 14.66 10.36 21.67
C ALA A 394 15.55 10.89 20.53
N LEU A 395 15.08 10.85 19.29
CA LEU A 395 15.80 11.38 18.15
C LEU A 395 15.95 12.91 18.24
N TYR A 396 14.87 13.61 18.59
CA TYR A 396 14.91 15.05 18.82
C TYR A 396 15.91 15.42 19.93
N ALA A 397 15.90 14.67 21.05
CA ALA A 397 16.87 14.87 22.13
C ALA A 397 18.33 14.62 21.67
N VAL A 398 18.55 13.67 20.76
CA VAL A 398 19.87 13.44 20.15
C VAL A 398 20.33 14.64 19.31
N PHE A 399 19.43 15.25 18.54
CA PHE A 399 19.75 16.45 17.75
C PHE A 399 20.17 17.63 18.64
N GLU A 400 19.40 17.89 19.70
CA GLU A 400 19.69 18.95 20.68
C GLU A 400 21.02 18.72 21.43
N THR A 401 21.36 17.47 21.76
CA THR A 401 22.51 17.16 22.62
C THR A 401 23.83 16.97 21.86
N ALA A 402 23.79 16.36 20.67
CA ALA A 402 25.00 16.06 19.90
C ALA A 402 25.40 17.18 18.93
N GLY A 403 24.49 18.10 18.59
CA GLY A 403 24.76 19.23 17.71
C GLY A 403 25.36 18.79 16.36
N THR A 404 26.45 19.43 15.92
CA THR A 404 27.13 19.07 14.66
C THR A 404 28.05 17.85 14.75
N GLY A 405 28.26 17.28 15.95
CA GLY A 405 29.09 16.09 16.19
C GLY A 405 28.37 14.75 15.97
N LEU A 406 27.22 14.76 15.31
CA LEU A 406 26.34 13.60 15.17
C LEU A 406 26.99 12.44 14.39
N GLY A 407 27.37 11.39 15.12
CA GLY A 407 27.75 10.09 14.54
C GLY A 407 26.54 9.17 14.34
N GLY A 408 26.60 8.30 13.33
CA GLY A 408 25.51 7.38 12.97
C GLY A 408 25.06 6.46 14.11
N TRP A 409 25.93 6.20 15.09
CA TRP A 409 25.58 5.44 16.30
C TRP A 409 24.51 6.11 17.17
N HIS A 410 24.46 7.44 17.21
CA HIS A 410 23.47 8.17 17.99
C HIS A 410 22.05 8.00 17.42
N LEU A 411 21.94 7.67 16.13
CA LEU A 411 20.67 7.50 15.44
C LEU A 411 20.09 6.10 15.59
N VAL A 412 20.93 5.10 15.90
CA VAL A 412 20.50 3.69 15.88
C VAL A 412 19.40 3.41 16.90
N ALA A 413 19.57 3.80 18.17
CA ALA A 413 18.58 3.48 19.19
C ALA A 413 17.23 4.20 18.95
N PRO A 414 17.19 5.52 18.65
CA PRO A 414 15.95 6.20 18.31
C PRO A 414 15.24 5.64 17.08
N LEU A 415 15.99 5.37 15.99
CA LEU A 415 15.43 4.83 14.76
C LEU A 415 14.96 3.38 14.92
N LEU A 416 15.67 2.56 15.69
CA LEU A 416 15.24 1.20 16.01
C LEU A 416 13.93 1.21 16.81
N LEU A 417 13.80 2.10 17.80
CA LEU A 417 12.59 2.24 18.59
C LEU A 417 11.41 2.74 17.74
N PHE A 418 11.65 3.74 16.89
CA PHE A 418 10.68 4.23 15.93
C PHE A 418 10.21 3.13 14.97
N GLY A 419 11.17 2.39 14.40
CA GLY A 419 10.91 1.25 13.53
C GLY A 419 10.09 0.18 14.23
N ALA A 420 10.45 -0.20 15.45
CA ALA A 420 9.68 -1.18 16.23
C ALA A 420 8.22 -0.77 16.42
N GLY A 421 7.96 0.50 16.69
CA GLY A 421 6.61 1.02 16.75
C GLY A 421 5.87 0.94 15.41
N MET A 422 6.53 1.32 14.30
CA MET A 422 5.98 1.20 12.94
C MET A 422 5.61 -0.25 12.60
N GLY A 423 6.50 -1.19 12.89
CA GLY A 423 6.30 -2.62 12.63
C GLY A 423 5.09 -3.20 13.33
N MET A 424 4.80 -2.73 14.55
CA MET A 424 3.64 -3.18 15.33
C MET A 424 2.31 -2.77 14.70
N ILE A 425 2.30 -1.67 13.95
CA ILE A 425 1.12 -1.10 13.31
C ILE A 425 0.85 -1.76 11.96
N PHE A 426 1.90 -1.99 11.17
CA PHE A 426 1.78 -2.40 9.76
C PHE A 426 0.96 -3.68 9.57
N VAL A 427 1.20 -4.69 10.41
CA VAL A 427 0.54 -6.00 10.35
C VAL A 427 -0.97 -5.93 10.64
N PRO A 428 -1.43 -5.42 11.80
CA PRO A 428 -2.86 -5.41 12.13
C PRO A 428 -3.67 -4.33 11.41
N LEU A 429 -3.03 -3.33 10.79
CA LEU A 429 -3.72 -2.15 10.26
C LEU A 429 -4.79 -2.51 9.21
N PHE A 430 -4.42 -3.32 8.21
CA PHE A 430 -5.34 -3.70 7.14
C PHE A 430 -6.51 -4.54 7.66
N ASP A 431 -6.23 -5.51 8.55
CA ASP A 431 -7.26 -6.37 9.14
C ASP A 431 -8.26 -5.56 9.97
N ILE A 432 -7.79 -4.56 10.74
CA ILE A 432 -8.65 -3.69 11.55
C ILE A 432 -9.56 -2.83 10.66
N ILE A 433 -9.01 -2.23 9.60
CA ILE A 433 -9.77 -1.32 8.73
C ILE A 433 -10.84 -2.08 7.94
N VAL A 434 -10.50 -3.28 7.46
CA VAL A 434 -11.38 -4.09 6.62
C VAL A 434 -12.39 -4.90 7.44
N ALA A 435 -12.16 -5.11 8.74
CA ALA A 435 -13.03 -5.89 9.62
C ALA A 435 -14.52 -5.49 9.56
N GLY A 436 -14.82 -4.19 9.40
CA GLY A 436 -16.18 -3.67 9.35
C GLY A 436 -16.85 -3.69 7.97
N ILE A 437 -16.15 -4.11 6.91
CA ILE A 437 -16.65 -4.08 5.53
C ILE A 437 -17.40 -5.39 5.23
N ALA A 438 -18.52 -5.31 4.50
CA ALA A 438 -19.24 -6.48 4.02
C ALA A 438 -18.38 -7.31 3.05
N ASP A 439 -18.46 -8.65 3.09
CA ASP A 439 -17.56 -9.54 2.32
C ASP A 439 -17.50 -9.23 0.82
N HIS A 440 -18.63 -8.85 0.23
CA HIS A 440 -18.71 -8.52 -1.19
C HIS A 440 -18.11 -7.14 -1.54
N GLU A 441 -17.77 -6.31 -0.55
CA GLU A 441 -17.13 -5.00 -0.72
C GLU A 441 -15.65 -5.00 -0.31
N VAL A 442 -15.18 -6.03 0.40
CA VAL A 442 -13.80 -6.16 0.90
C VAL A 442 -12.76 -5.95 -0.19
N GLY A 443 -12.96 -6.54 -1.38
CA GLY A 443 -12.02 -6.38 -2.50
C GLY A 443 -11.91 -4.94 -3.00
N SER A 444 -13.04 -4.23 -3.12
CA SER A 444 -13.06 -2.82 -3.54
C SER A 444 -12.52 -1.90 -2.44
N GLY A 445 -12.80 -2.19 -1.18
CA GLY A 445 -12.29 -1.44 -0.03
C GLY A 445 -10.78 -1.58 0.12
N ALA A 446 -10.22 -2.79 -0.01
CA ALA A 446 -8.78 -3.01 0.08
C ALA A 446 -8.00 -2.30 -1.04
N ALA A 447 -8.49 -2.36 -2.28
CA ALA A 447 -7.86 -1.66 -3.41
C ALA A 447 -7.93 -0.13 -3.27
N ALA A 448 -9.04 0.40 -2.77
CA ALA A 448 -9.16 1.82 -2.46
C ALA A 448 -8.24 2.24 -1.31
N LEU A 449 -8.12 1.42 -0.27
CA LEU A 449 -7.23 1.69 0.86
C LEU A 449 -5.76 1.73 0.43
N GLU A 450 -5.33 0.81 -0.43
CA GLU A 450 -3.98 0.81 -1.00
C GLU A 450 -3.74 2.03 -1.90
N SER A 451 -4.71 2.43 -2.73
CA SER A 451 -4.61 3.66 -3.53
C SER A 451 -4.45 4.90 -2.64
N ILE A 452 -5.22 4.96 -1.54
CA ILE A 452 -5.14 6.06 -0.58
C ILE A 452 -3.83 6.03 0.22
N GLN A 453 -3.29 4.84 0.51
CA GLN A 453 -1.98 4.68 1.12
C GLN A 453 -0.89 5.35 0.28
N GLN A 454 -0.89 5.09 -1.03
CA GLN A 454 0.07 5.65 -1.97
C GLN A 454 -0.11 7.17 -2.13
N LEU A 455 -1.36 7.66 -2.09
CA LEU A 455 -1.64 9.09 -2.03
C LEU A 455 -1.09 9.73 -0.74
N GLY A 456 -1.29 9.08 0.41
CA GLY A 456 -0.73 9.50 1.69
C GLY A 456 0.79 9.59 1.64
N ALA A 457 1.45 8.59 1.06
CA ALA A 457 2.89 8.58 0.86
C ALA A 457 3.37 9.76 -0.02
N SER A 458 2.68 10.01 -1.14
CA SER A 458 2.99 11.16 -2.01
C SER A 458 2.83 12.50 -1.29
N LEU A 459 1.78 12.66 -0.47
CA LEU A 459 1.56 13.87 0.34
C LEU A 459 2.64 14.03 1.40
N GLY A 460 3.07 12.92 2.03
CA GLY A 460 4.18 12.89 2.98
C GLY A 460 5.48 13.42 2.40
N ILE A 461 5.87 12.89 1.23
CA ILE A 461 7.05 13.33 0.47
C ILE A 461 6.98 14.82 0.14
N ALA A 462 5.80 15.30 -0.28
CA ALA A 462 5.60 16.70 -0.62
C ALA A 462 5.70 17.62 0.61
N ILE A 463 4.95 17.31 1.68
CA ILE A 463 4.84 18.17 2.87
C ILE A 463 6.15 18.16 3.67
N LEU A 464 6.63 16.98 4.10
CA LEU A 464 7.82 16.88 4.94
C LEU A 464 9.09 17.26 4.17
N GLY A 465 9.16 16.94 2.87
CA GLY A 465 10.25 17.42 2.03
C GLY A 465 10.23 18.94 1.84
N THR A 466 9.05 19.57 1.71
CA THR A 466 8.93 21.03 1.61
C THR A 466 9.34 21.71 2.91
N VAL A 467 9.01 21.13 4.07
CA VAL A 467 9.49 21.62 5.37
C VAL A 467 11.02 21.48 5.47
N PHE A 468 11.57 20.31 5.12
CA PHE A 468 13.01 20.06 5.12
C PHE A 468 13.76 21.07 4.25
N PHE A 469 13.38 21.20 2.97
CA PHE A 469 14.03 22.11 2.05
C PHE A 469 13.73 23.59 2.31
N GLY A 470 12.65 23.90 3.01
CA GLY A 470 12.37 25.24 3.50
C GLY A 470 13.31 25.66 4.64
N ALA A 471 13.72 24.70 5.47
CA ALA A 471 14.59 24.94 6.62
C ALA A 471 16.09 24.86 6.27
N ILE A 472 16.52 23.89 5.45
CA ILE A 472 17.93 23.70 5.09
C ILE A 472 18.49 24.82 4.21
N GLY A 473 17.62 25.61 3.58
CA GLY A 473 17.99 26.76 2.76
C GLY A 473 18.64 26.38 1.41
N ALA A 474 19.53 27.25 0.94
CA ALA A 474 20.28 27.07 -0.31
C ALA A 474 21.74 26.69 -0.01
N PRO A 475 22.36 25.79 -0.81
CA PRO A 475 23.76 25.43 -0.62
C PRO A 475 24.68 26.61 -0.96
N VAL A 476 25.76 26.77 -0.19
CA VAL A 476 26.84 27.73 -0.45
C VAL A 476 28.05 26.95 -0.93
N ALA A 477 28.59 27.30 -2.10
CA ALA A 477 29.69 26.56 -2.74
C ALA A 477 29.43 25.04 -2.89
N GLY A 478 28.18 24.66 -3.16
CA GLY A 478 27.78 23.27 -3.38
C GLY A 478 27.60 22.43 -2.10
N ARG A 479 27.75 23.02 -0.91
CA ARG A 479 27.53 22.35 0.37
C ARG A 479 26.46 23.05 1.19
N PHE A 480 25.71 22.27 1.95
CA PHE A 480 24.79 22.81 2.95
C PHE A 480 25.53 23.09 4.25
N ASP A 481 25.05 24.09 4.98
CA ASP A 481 25.48 24.32 6.36
C ASP A 481 24.98 23.16 7.23
N PRO A 482 25.87 22.43 7.94
CA PRO A 482 25.47 21.35 8.83
C PRO A 482 24.47 21.80 9.91
N SER A 483 24.55 23.05 10.36
CA SER A 483 23.61 23.60 11.35
C SER A 483 22.21 23.79 10.78
N ALA A 484 22.09 24.33 9.56
CA ALA A 484 20.81 24.45 8.86
C ALA A 484 20.21 23.08 8.50
N ALA A 485 21.05 22.09 8.20
CA ALA A 485 20.61 20.73 7.97
C ALA A 485 20.08 20.06 9.25
N LEU A 486 20.70 20.33 10.40
CA LEU A 486 20.23 19.88 11.70
C LEU A 486 18.88 20.52 12.04
N GLU A 487 18.76 21.85 11.89
CA GLU A 487 17.49 22.56 12.11
C GLU A 487 16.37 22.02 11.19
N ALA A 488 16.70 21.70 9.95
CA ALA A 488 15.74 21.07 9.04
C ALA A 488 15.30 19.68 9.52
N ALA A 489 16.23 18.86 10.03
CA ALA A 489 15.91 17.55 10.59
C ALA A 489 15.09 17.66 11.88
N GLU A 490 15.36 18.64 12.73
CA GLU A 490 14.59 18.96 13.95
C GLU A 490 13.15 19.33 13.61
N ARG A 491 12.93 20.32 12.74
CA ARG A 491 11.59 20.75 12.32
C ARG A 491 10.77 19.62 11.68
N VAL A 492 11.41 18.79 10.87
CA VAL A 492 10.78 17.59 10.31
C VAL A 492 10.42 16.59 11.41
N THR A 493 11.29 16.39 12.40
CA THR A 493 11.06 15.46 13.51
C THR A 493 9.94 15.96 14.41
N GLU A 494 9.87 17.25 14.71
CA GLU A 494 8.76 17.89 15.44
C GLU A 494 7.42 17.70 14.72
N LEU A 495 7.38 17.99 13.41
CA LEU A 495 6.17 17.81 12.62
C LEU A 495 5.77 16.33 12.56
N THR A 496 6.73 15.43 12.41
CA THR A 496 6.48 13.97 12.44
C THR A 496 5.96 13.53 13.80
N LEU A 497 6.45 14.10 14.90
CA LEU A 497 5.98 13.85 16.25
C LEU A 497 4.54 14.33 16.43
N ALA A 498 4.21 15.54 15.98
CA ALA A 498 2.85 16.07 15.98
C ALA A 498 1.90 15.21 15.14
N LEU A 499 2.29 14.81 13.93
CA LEU A 499 1.51 13.92 13.06
C LEU A 499 1.32 12.53 13.68
N THR A 500 2.32 12.00 14.37
CA THR A 500 2.22 10.72 15.09
C THR A 500 1.27 10.83 16.28
N ALA A 501 1.26 11.97 16.99
CA ALA A 501 0.29 12.24 18.05
C ALA A 501 -1.14 12.37 17.52
N VAL A 502 -1.32 12.98 16.34
CA VAL A 502 -2.60 12.99 15.62
C VAL A 502 -3.01 11.57 15.23
N ALA A 503 -2.11 10.76 14.69
CA ALA A 503 -2.39 9.35 14.38
C ALA A 503 -2.77 8.56 15.63
N PHE A 504 -2.13 8.81 16.77
CA PHE A 504 -2.48 8.23 18.07
C PHE A 504 -3.90 8.61 18.51
N ALA A 505 -4.28 9.88 18.35
CA ALA A 505 -5.63 10.35 18.64
C ALA A 505 -6.68 9.71 17.69
N VAL A 506 -6.39 9.67 16.38
CA VAL A 506 -7.27 9.07 15.36
C VAL A 506 -7.41 7.56 15.58
N ALA A 507 -6.38 6.87 16.08
CA ALA A 507 -6.45 5.44 16.37
C ALA A 507 -7.55 5.07 17.40
N PHE A 508 -7.94 5.99 18.29
CA PHE A 508 -9.06 5.76 19.21
C PHE A 508 -10.42 5.65 18.50
N LEU A 509 -10.56 6.27 17.32
CA LEU A 509 -11.76 6.25 16.49
C LEU A 509 -11.94 4.94 15.70
N LEU A 510 -10.90 4.09 15.64
CA LEU A 510 -10.97 2.77 15.01
C LEU A 510 -11.83 1.80 15.84
N PRO A 511 -12.44 0.74 15.28
CA PRO A 511 -13.24 -0.20 16.05
C PRO A 511 -12.43 -0.96 17.11
N ARG A 512 -13.09 -1.36 18.20
CA ARG A 512 -12.44 -2.05 19.34
C ARG A 512 -12.03 -3.50 19.06
N ARG A 513 -12.55 -4.16 18.03
CA ARG A 513 -12.27 -5.57 17.70
C ARG A 513 -11.90 -5.72 16.22
N SER A 514 -10.84 -6.47 15.93
CA SER A 514 -10.55 -7.01 14.60
C SER A 514 -11.61 -8.05 14.21
N ARG A 515 -11.69 -8.40 12.93
CA ARG A 515 -12.58 -9.46 12.44
C ARG A 515 -12.30 -10.73 13.25
N ALA A 516 -13.31 -11.27 13.92
CA ALA A 516 -13.19 -12.57 14.55
C ALA A 516 -13.06 -13.60 13.41
N HIS A 517 -11.94 -14.33 13.39
CA HIS A 517 -11.72 -15.46 12.50
C HIS A 517 -12.52 -16.68 12.96
#